data_AF-A0A3C1DZ43-F1
#
_entry.id   AF-A0A3C1DZ43-F1
#
_cell.length_a   1.000
_cell.length_b   1.000
_cell.length_c   1.000
_cell.angle_alpha   90.00
_cell.angle_beta   90.00
_cell.angle_gamma   90.00
#
_symmetry.space_group_name_H-M   'P 1'
#
loop_
_entity.id
_entity.type
_entity.pdbx_description
1 polymer ?
#
loop_
_entity_poly.entity_id
_entity_poly.type
_entity_poly.pdbx_seq_one_letter_code
_entity_poly.pdbx_strand_id
1 'polypeptide(L)'
;EGTRCSPELVRQIMRQEGLVACQPRPFRITTDGDDAANLPDLVKRDFTADRPGVKFVGDITYIHTWQGFIYLATVIDCYSKKVVGWSIADHMRTE
;
A
#
# COMPACT_ATOMS: atom_id res chain seq x y z
N GLU A 1 -17.87 -25.24 13.23
CA GLU A 1 -18.07 -26.04 12.00
C GLU A 1 -17.64 -25.21 10.79
N GLY A 2 -17.20 -25.84 9.70
CA GLY A 2 -16.78 -25.14 8.49
C GLY A 2 -17.12 -25.94 7.25
N THR A 3 -17.77 -25.29 6.28
CA THR A 3 -18.04 -25.87 4.97
C THR A 3 -16.84 -25.63 4.06
N ARG A 4 -16.34 -26.68 3.39
CA ARG A 4 -15.29 -26.52 2.36
C ARG A 4 -15.82 -25.63 1.24
N CYS A 5 -15.10 -24.56 0.95
CA CYS A 5 -15.37 -23.64 -0.14
C CYS A 5 -14.06 -23.15 -0.75
N SER A 6 -14.12 -22.67 -2.01
CA SER A 6 -12.97 -22.05 -2.67
C SER A 6 -12.84 -20.57 -2.24
N PRO A 7 -11.63 -19.99 -2.28
CA PRO A 7 -11.44 -18.56 -2.00
C PRO A 7 -12.25 -17.64 -2.92
N GLU A 8 -12.49 -18.06 -4.17
CA GLU A 8 -13.32 -17.35 -5.15
C GLU A 8 -14.78 -17.23 -4.67
N LEU A 9 -15.35 -18.34 -4.19
CA LEU A 9 -16.72 -18.39 -3.69
C LEU A 9 -16.91 -17.47 -2.48
N VAL A 10 -15.93 -17.46 -1.57
CA VAL A 10 -15.93 -16.55 -0.41
C VAL A 10 -15.92 -15.08 -0.86
N ARG A 11 -15.04 -14.71 -1.80
CA ARG A 11 -14.99 -13.34 -2.34
C ARG A 11 -16.30 -12.92 -3.00
N GLN A 12 -16.94 -13.83 -3.74
CA GLN A 12 -18.21 -13.55 -4.41
C GLN A 12 -19.34 -13.30 -3.41
N ILE A 13 -19.48 -14.16 -2.39
CA ILE A 13 -20.48 -13.99 -1.33
C ILE A 13 -20.22 -12.69 -0.56
N MET A 14 -18.97 -12.41 -0.20
CA MET A 14 -18.61 -11.15 0.46
C MET A 14 -19.02 -9.93 -0.37
N ARG A 15 -18.80 -9.96 -1.69
CA ARG A 15 -19.21 -8.88 -2.59
C ARG A 15 -20.75 -8.73 -2.67
N GLN A 16 -21.48 -9.84 -2.73
CA GLN A 16 -22.95 -9.83 -2.79
C GLN A 16 -23.57 -9.25 -1.51
N GLU A 17 -22.98 -9.58 -0.36
CA GLU A 17 -23.44 -9.14 0.96
C GLU A 17 -22.84 -7.80 1.40
N GLY A 18 -22.01 -7.16 0.57
CA GLY A 18 -21.32 -5.91 0.91
C GLY A 18 -20.32 -6.05 2.07
N LEU A 19 -19.86 -7.26 2.36
CA LEU A 19 -18.93 -7.56 3.44
C LEU A 19 -17.49 -7.27 3.02
N VAL A 20 -16.72 -6.72 3.96
CA VAL A 20 -15.28 -6.50 3.82
C VAL A 20 -14.53 -7.33 4.84
N ALA A 21 -13.32 -7.80 4.47
CA ALA A 21 -12.50 -8.55 5.39
C ALA A 21 -12.11 -7.67 6.59
N CYS A 22 -12.40 -8.15 7.81
CA CYS A 22 -11.87 -7.51 9.01
C CYS A 22 -10.38 -7.84 9.13
N GLN A 23 -9.52 -6.86 8.86
CA GLN A 23 -8.07 -6.98 9.03
C GLN A 23 -7.59 -6.02 10.11
N PRO A 24 -7.74 -6.37 11.40
CA PRO A 24 -7.20 -5.57 12.48
C PRO A 24 -5.68 -5.55 12.32
N ARG A 25 -5.13 -4.36 12.03
CA ARG A 25 -3.69 -4.18 11.92
C ARG A 25 -3.09 -4.13 13.32
N PRO A 26 -2.01 -4.88 13.60
CA PRO A 26 -1.17 -4.57 14.75
C PRO A 26 -0.76 -3.10 14.65
N PHE A 27 -1.21 -2.28 15.59
CA PHE A 27 -0.85 -0.87 15.60
C PHE A 27 0.52 -0.71 16.25
N ARG A 28 1.51 -0.32 15.44
CA ARG A 28 2.83 0.07 15.91
C ARG A 28 3.06 1.52 15.48
N ILE A 29 3.21 2.42 16.45
CA ILE A 29 3.63 3.78 16.18
C ILE A 29 5.08 3.71 15.72
N THR A 30 5.35 4.07 14.47
CA THR A 30 6.69 4.11 13.88
C THR A 30 7.22 5.54 13.72
N THR A 31 6.44 6.54 14.10
CA THR A 31 6.71 7.96 13.82
C THR A 31 6.34 8.80 15.04
N ASP A 32 7.30 9.52 15.62
CA ASP A 32 7.01 10.61 16.56
C ASP A 32 6.39 11.76 15.76
N GLY A 33 5.14 12.08 16.08
CA GLY A 33 4.22 12.79 15.19
C GLY A 33 4.08 14.29 15.42
N ASP A 34 5.08 14.99 15.97
CA ASP A 34 4.90 16.42 16.28
C ASP A 34 4.93 17.32 15.03
N ASP A 35 5.77 17.02 14.04
CA ASP A 35 5.90 17.88 12.84
C ASP A 35 4.89 17.57 11.72
N ALA A 36 4.28 16.38 11.74
CA ALA A 36 3.37 15.92 10.68
C ALA A 36 1.93 16.46 10.83
N ALA A 37 1.54 16.90 12.03
CA ALA A 37 0.16 17.30 12.33
C ALA A 37 -0.30 18.55 11.55
N ASN A 38 0.62 19.36 11.02
CA ASN A 38 0.34 20.63 10.36
C ASN A 38 0.42 20.59 8.83
N LEU A 39 0.75 19.45 8.21
CA LEU A 39 0.81 19.35 6.75
C LEU A 39 -0.60 19.16 6.15
N PRO A 40 -0.99 19.96 5.14
CA PRO A 40 -2.29 19.80 4.49
C PRO A 40 -2.34 18.50 3.70
N ASP A 41 -3.36 17.67 3.95
CA ASP A 41 -3.66 16.50 3.14
C ASP A 41 -4.28 16.93 1.80
N LEU A 42 -3.43 17.17 0.81
CA LEU A 42 -3.83 17.62 -0.53
C LEU A 42 -4.74 16.63 -1.26
N VAL A 43 -4.69 15.35 -0.89
CA VAL A 43 -5.50 14.29 -1.53
C VAL A 43 -6.68 13.86 -0.66
N LYS A 44 -6.86 14.44 0.53
CA LYS A 44 -7.96 14.14 1.47
C LYS A 44 -8.14 12.63 1.74
N ARG A 45 -7.03 11.88 1.84
CA ARG A 45 -6.98 10.41 1.92
C ARG A 45 -7.72 9.67 0.79
N ASP A 46 -8.08 10.35 -0.29
CA ASP A 46 -8.64 9.72 -1.47
C ASP A 46 -7.50 9.27 -2.39
N PHE A 47 -7.28 7.95 -2.46
CA PHE A 47 -6.31 7.31 -3.35
C PHE A 47 -6.99 6.62 -4.55
N THR A 48 -8.21 7.02 -4.89
CA THR A 48 -8.89 6.64 -6.13
C THR A 48 -8.53 7.58 -7.27
N ALA A 49 -8.66 7.15 -8.52
CA ALA A 49 -8.40 7.97 -9.70
C ALA A 49 -9.32 7.52 -10.83
N ASP A 50 -9.74 8.46 -11.68
CA ASP A 50 -10.69 8.19 -12.78
C ASP A 50 -10.00 7.75 -14.08
N ARG A 51 -8.69 8.01 -14.21
CA ARG A 51 -7.88 7.62 -15.36
C ARG A 51 -6.42 7.39 -14.97
N PRO A 52 -5.64 6.62 -15.76
CA PRO A 52 -4.21 6.46 -15.53
C PRO A 52 -3.46 7.80 -15.54
N GLY A 53 -2.40 7.91 -14.73
CA GLY A 53 -1.41 8.97 -14.82
C GLY A 53 -1.76 10.29 -14.10
N VAL A 54 -2.80 10.30 -13.26
CA VAL A 54 -3.29 11.54 -12.59
C VAL A 54 -3.04 11.57 -11.08
N LYS A 55 -2.86 10.42 -10.45
CA LYS A 55 -2.61 10.29 -9.02
C LYS A 55 -1.68 9.10 -8.81
N PHE A 56 -0.58 9.33 -8.09
CA PHE A 56 0.43 8.33 -7.80
C PHE A 56 0.65 8.25 -6.29
N VAL A 57 1.02 7.06 -5.82
CA VAL A 57 1.48 6.84 -4.45
C VAL A 57 2.89 6.31 -4.51
N GLY A 58 3.77 6.88 -3.68
CA GLY A 58 5.09 6.34 -3.44
C GLY A 58 5.08 5.39 -2.25
N ASP A 59 5.86 4.31 -2.33
CA ASP A 59 6.17 3.46 -1.19
C ASP A 59 7.67 3.13 -1.18
N ILE A 60 8.26 3.07 0.00
CA ILE A 60 9.63 2.60 0.19
C ILE A 60 9.57 1.39 1.12
N THR A 61 10.13 0.29 0.65
CA THR A 61 10.24 -0.95 1.43
C THR A 61 11.67 -1.47 1.43
N TYR A 62 11.99 -2.30 2.41
CA TYR A 62 13.29 -2.96 2.52
C TYR A 62 13.15 -4.45 2.22
N ILE A 63 14.01 -4.98 1.36
CA ILE A 63 14.01 -6.39 0.98
C ILE A 63 15.23 -7.04 1.62
N HIS A 64 15.00 -8.03 2.48
CA HIS A 64 16.08 -8.81 3.07
C HIS A 64 16.65 -9.80 2.04
N THR A 65 17.96 -9.77 1.85
CA THR A 65 18.71 -10.71 1.00
C THR A 65 19.77 -11.43 1.84
N TRP A 66 20.43 -12.43 1.26
CA TRP A 66 21.58 -13.07 1.93
C TRP A 66 22.79 -12.15 2.11
N GLN A 67 22.84 -11.03 1.39
CA GLN A 67 23.94 -10.06 1.45
C GLN A 67 23.59 -8.82 2.29
N GLY A 68 22.40 -8.79 2.91
CA GLY A 68 21.90 -7.64 3.65
C GLY A 68 20.59 -7.08 3.06
N PHE A 69 20.19 -5.89 3.50
CA PHE A 69 18.99 -5.22 3.02
C PHE A 69 19.28 -4.37 1.79
N ILE A 70 18.34 -4.37 0.85
CA ILE A 70 18.21 -3.34 -0.19
C ILE A 70 16.95 -2.53 0.04
N TYR A 71 16.96 -1.28 -0.38
CA TYR A 71 15.82 -0.38 -0.33
C TYR A 71 15.20 -0.28 -1.72
N LEU A 72 13.91 -0.61 -1.83
CA LEU A 72 13.11 -0.48 -3.04
C LEU A 72 12.18 0.71 -2.89
N ALA A 73 12.35 1.72 -3.74
CA ALA A 73 11.39 2.81 -3.90
C ALA A 73 10.50 2.54 -5.11
N THR A 74 9.18 2.70 -4.96
CA THR A 74 8.20 2.47 -6.02
C THR A 74 7.31 3.69 -6.25
N VAL A 75 6.84 3.84 -7.49
CA VAL A 75 5.77 4.76 -7.87
C VAL A 75 4.60 3.93 -8.40
N ILE A 76 3.46 4.00 -7.72
CA ILE A 76 2.27 3.20 -8.02
C ILE A 76 1.17 4.13 -8.56
N ASP A 77 0.61 3.79 -9.71
CA ASP A 77 -0.52 4.51 -10.30
C ASP A 77 -1.84 4.17 -9.56
N CYS A 78 -2.57 5.19 -9.09
CA CYS A 78 -3.78 5.00 -8.28
C CYS A 78 -4.96 4.42 -9.06
N TYR A 79 -4.98 4.52 -10.39
CA TYR A 79 -6.05 3.97 -11.23
C TYR A 79 -5.82 2.47 -11.49
N SER A 80 -4.68 2.16 -12.10
CA SER A 80 -4.33 0.81 -12.59
C SER A 80 -3.72 -0.09 -11.52
N LYS A 81 -3.28 0.47 -10.39
CA LYS A 81 -2.53 -0.20 -9.32
C LYS A 81 -1.20 -0.82 -9.78
N LYS A 82 -0.71 -0.43 -10.95
CA LYS A 82 0.58 -0.88 -11.48
C LYS A 82 1.73 -0.05 -10.90
N VAL A 83 2.86 -0.70 -10.69
CA VAL A 83 4.15 -0.01 -10.49
C VAL A 83 4.56 0.58 -11.85
N VAL A 84 4.65 1.90 -11.93
CA VAL A 84 5.01 2.64 -13.16
C VAL A 84 6.45 3.17 -13.13
N GLY A 85 7.11 3.12 -11.97
CA GLY A 85 8.52 3.44 -11.80
C GLY A 85 9.05 2.81 -10.52
N TRP A 86 10.35 2.50 -10.50
CA TRP A 86 11.02 1.95 -9.33
C TRP A 86 12.52 2.24 -9.37
N SER A 87 13.15 2.24 -8.20
CA SER A 87 14.61 2.31 -8.03
C SER A 87 15.03 1.45 -6.84
N ILE A 88 16.24 0.89 -6.90
CA ILE A 88 16.83 0.06 -5.85
C ILE A 88 18.19 0.62 -5.47
N ALA A 89 18.46 0.71 -4.18
CA ALA A 89 19.78 1.08 -3.63
C ALA A 89 20.08 0.28 -2.36
N ASP A 90 21.34 0.26 -1.96
CA ASP A 90 21.79 -0.28 -0.65
C ASP A 90 21.63 0.76 0.50
N HIS A 91 21.14 1.95 0.19
CA HIS A 91 20.91 3.05 1.13
C HIS A 91 19.53 3.70 0.99
N MET A 92 19.07 4.38 2.05
CA MET A 92 17.84 5.20 2.06
C MET A 92 18.19 6.69 1.99
N ARG A 93 18.69 7.16 0.84
CA ARG A 93 19.03 8.57 0.57
C ARG A 93 18.73 8.92 -0.89
N THR A 94 18.48 10.19 -1.16
CA THR A 94 18.37 10.75 -2.52
C THR A 94 19.77 10.96 -3.10
N GLU A 95 19.94 10.74 -4.40
CA GLU A 95 21.15 11.10 -5.17
C GLU A 95 21.21 12.59 -5.52
#